data_AF-A0A835PRZ7-F1
#
_entry.id   AF-A0A835PRZ7-F1
#
_cell.length_a   1.000
_cell.length_b   1.000
_cell.length_c   1.000
_cell.angle_alpha   90.00
_cell.angle_beta   90.00
_cell.angle_gamma   90.00
#
_symmetry.space_group_name_H-M   'P 1'
#
loop_
_entity.id
_entity.type
_entity.pdbx_description
1 polymer ?
#
loop_
_entity_poly.entity_id
_entity_poly.type
_entity_poly.pdbx_seq_one_letter_code
_entity_poly.pdbx_strand_id
1 'polypeptide(L)'
;MAPPPSHIAAAPAAQHILQFLSTVLSQRGPSALPYAEETKWLIRQHLLALVDAYPSLRPQASSFTHNDGRTVNLLQADGTIPIVFGNVVYNIPASIWLLERYPLSPPSVFLNPTRDMQRSPSLLPSKP
;
A
#
# COMPACT_ATOMS: atom_id res chain seq x y z
N MET A 1 16.99 35.38 -4.29
CA MET A 1 16.50 34.51 -3.20
C MET A 1 15.20 33.89 -3.66
N ALA A 2 15.24 32.65 -4.17
CA ALA A 2 14.03 31.94 -4.60
C ALA A 2 13.39 31.26 -3.38
N PRO A 3 12.05 31.23 -3.25
CA PRO A 3 11.41 30.51 -2.15
C PRO A 3 11.47 29.00 -2.42
N PRO A 4 11.49 28.15 -1.39
CA PRO A 4 11.28 26.71 -1.57
C PRO A 4 9.77 26.45 -1.72
N PRO A 5 9.31 25.54 -2.60
CA PRO A 5 7.97 25.01 -2.49
C PRO A 5 8.05 23.73 -1.66
N SER A 6 7.64 23.80 -0.40
CA SER A 6 7.40 22.61 0.44
C SER A 6 6.07 22.76 1.19
N HIS A 7 5.24 21.72 1.10
CA HIS A 7 4.12 21.35 2.01
C HIS A 7 2.67 21.81 1.81
N ILE A 8 2.27 22.60 0.81
CA ILE A 8 0.86 23.08 0.78
C ILE A 8 -0.16 22.07 0.18
N ALA A 9 0.27 21.02 -0.53
CA ALA A 9 -0.66 20.08 -1.18
C ALA A 9 -1.09 18.85 -0.33
N ALA A 10 -0.54 18.66 0.88
CA ALA A 10 -0.71 17.41 1.64
C ALA A 10 -2.04 17.30 2.40
N ALA A 11 -2.57 18.42 2.91
CA ALA A 11 -3.78 18.44 3.74
C ALA A 11 -5.03 17.86 3.05
N PRO A 12 -5.38 18.23 1.79
CA PRO A 12 -6.55 17.65 1.14
C PRO A 12 -6.38 16.15 0.89
N ALA A 13 -5.21 15.68 0.46
CA ALA A 13 -4.99 14.26 0.19
C ALA A 13 -5.18 13.39 1.46
N ALA A 14 -4.64 13.82 2.59
CA ALA A 14 -4.80 13.12 3.87
C ALA A 14 -6.27 13.06 4.32
N GLN A 15 -7.03 14.15 4.15
CA GLN A 15 -8.46 14.20 4.46
C GLN A 15 -9.27 13.23 3.60
N HIS A 16 -8.99 13.15 2.29
CA HIS A 16 -9.65 12.20 1.40
C HIS A 16 -9.36 10.75 1.80
N ILE A 17 -8.12 10.43 2.16
CA ILE A 17 -7.74 9.08 2.64
C ILE A 17 -8.46 8.75 3.94
N LEU A 18 -8.51 9.68 4.89
CA LEU A 18 -9.22 9.51 6.16
C LEU A 18 -10.72 9.24 5.95
N GLN A 19 -11.36 10.01 5.07
CA GLN A 19 -12.76 9.84 4.74
C GLN A 19 -13.01 8.49 4.05
N PHE A 20 -12.15 8.13 3.09
CA PHE A 20 -12.20 6.82 2.44
C PHE A 20 -12.11 5.69 3.47
N LEU A 21 -11.04 5.63 4.27
CA LEU A 21 -10.83 4.56 5.26
C LEU A 21 -11.97 4.47 6.26
N SER A 22 -12.46 5.62 6.75
CA SER A 22 -13.59 5.65 7.68
C SER A 22 -14.86 5.09 7.02
N THR A 23 -15.10 5.43 5.76
CA THR A 23 -16.23 4.91 4.99
C THR A 23 -16.14 3.40 4.84
N VAL A 24 -15.04 2.87 4.30
CA VAL A 24 -14.96 1.43 3.98
C VAL A 24 -14.94 0.55 5.23
N LEU A 25 -14.25 0.98 6.29
CA LEU A 25 -14.21 0.22 7.54
C LEU A 25 -15.57 0.23 8.27
N SER A 26 -16.40 1.25 8.05
CA SER A 26 -17.74 1.33 8.63
C SER A 26 -18.82 0.54 7.85
N GLN A 27 -18.50 0.06 6.63
CA GLN A 27 -19.45 -0.70 5.82
C GLN A 27 -19.91 -1.98 6.53
N ARG A 28 -21.19 -2.31 6.33
CA ARG A 28 -21.86 -3.49 6.92
C ARG A 28 -22.50 -4.33 5.82
N GLY A 29 -22.87 -5.57 6.16
CA GLY A 29 -23.53 -6.49 5.25
C GLY A 29 -22.55 -7.11 4.24
N PRO A 30 -23.00 -7.48 3.03
CA PRO A 30 -22.19 -8.21 2.05
C PRO A 30 -20.92 -7.49 1.59
N SER A 31 -20.89 -6.15 1.71
CA SER A 31 -19.74 -5.32 1.34
C SER A 31 -18.78 -5.06 2.51
N ALA A 32 -19.08 -5.59 3.71
CA ALA A 32 -18.22 -5.41 4.87
C ALA A 32 -16.88 -6.10 4.67
N LEU A 33 -15.81 -5.39 5.03
CA LEU A 33 -14.47 -5.96 5.07
C LEU A 33 -14.38 -6.98 6.23
N PRO A 34 -13.70 -8.13 6.04
CA PRO A 34 -13.66 -9.23 7.00
C PRO A 34 -12.67 -8.99 8.16
N TYR A 35 -12.70 -7.79 8.76
CA TYR A 35 -11.88 -7.44 9.92
C TYR A 35 -12.72 -7.40 11.19
N ALA A 36 -12.16 -7.87 12.30
CA ALA A 36 -12.80 -7.74 13.61
C ALA A 36 -12.98 -6.25 13.97
N GLU A 37 -14.14 -5.89 14.51
CA GLU A 37 -14.51 -4.49 14.81
C GLU A 37 -13.46 -3.79 15.68
N GLU A 38 -12.93 -4.48 16.68
CA GLU A 38 -11.90 -3.99 17.61
C GLU A 38 -10.58 -3.61 16.91
N THR A 39 -10.30 -4.20 15.75
CA THR A 39 -9.05 -3.96 15.00
C THR A 39 -9.17 -2.84 13.97
N LYS A 40 -10.39 -2.48 13.55
CA LYS A 40 -10.62 -1.52 12.46
C LYS A 40 -10.02 -0.15 12.74
N TRP A 41 -10.08 0.31 13.99
CA TRP A 41 -9.45 1.56 14.39
C TRP A 41 -7.93 1.53 14.16
N LEU A 42 -7.28 0.42 14.53
CA LEU A 42 -5.84 0.25 14.42
C LEU A 42 -5.42 0.09 12.95
N ILE A 43 -6.18 -0.66 12.15
CA ILE A 43 -6.01 -0.76 10.69
C ILE A 43 -5.98 0.63 10.04
N ARG A 44 -6.93 1.49 10.40
CA ARG A 44 -6.98 2.87 9.90
C ARG A 44 -5.70 3.64 10.26
N GLN A 45 -5.26 3.57 11.52
CA GLN A 45 -4.03 4.25 11.95
C GLN A 45 -2.80 3.75 11.19
N HIS A 46 -2.66 2.44 11.03
CA HIS A 46 -1.54 1.85 10.32
C HIS A 46 -1.50 2.26 8.84
N LEU A 47 -2.65 2.29 8.15
CA LEU A 47 -2.71 2.74 6.76
C LEU A 47 -2.41 4.23 6.60
N LEU A 48 -2.82 5.07 7.56
CA LEU A 48 -2.47 6.50 7.53
C LEU A 48 -0.96 6.71 7.71
N ALA A 49 -0.36 6.04 8.70
CA ALA A 49 1.08 6.09 8.92
C ALA A 49 1.88 5.57 7.71
N LEU A 50 1.38 4.51 7.07
CA LEU A 50 1.99 3.94 5.88
C LEU A 50 2.02 4.94 4.71
N VAL A 51 0.91 5.63 4.44
CA VAL A 51 0.82 6.59 3.33
C VAL A 51 1.56 7.90 3.63
N ASP A 52 1.66 8.28 4.92
CA ASP A 52 2.50 9.39 5.34
C ASP A 52 3.99 9.10 5.08
N ALA A 53 4.44 7.88 5.41
CA ALA A 53 5.81 7.43 5.14
C ALA A 53 6.09 7.20 3.65
N TYR A 54 5.10 6.74 2.89
CA TYR A 54 5.22 6.42 1.46
C TYR A 54 4.05 7.03 0.66
N PRO A 55 4.15 8.30 0.25
CA PRO A 55 3.05 9.04 -0.40
C PRO A 55 2.60 8.49 -1.76
N SER A 56 3.42 7.64 -2.39
CA SER A 56 3.10 6.89 -3.61
C SER A 56 2.10 5.76 -3.37
N LEU A 57 2.02 5.22 -2.15
CA LEU A 57 1.08 4.17 -1.79
C LEU A 57 -0.33 4.74 -1.64
N ARG A 58 -1.30 4.07 -2.25
CA ARG A 58 -2.71 4.45 -2.25
C ARG A 58 -3.56 3.35 -1.61
N PRO A 59 -4.21 3.62 -0.47
CA PRO A 59 -5.15 2.69 0.13
C PRO A 59 -6.37 2.49 -0.76
N GLN A 60 -6.78 1.24 -0.93
CA GLN A 60 -7.97 0.86 -1.69
C GLN A 60 -8.57 -0.44 -1.15
N ALA A 61 -9.85 -0.66 -1.41
CA ALA A 61 -10.50 -1.95 -1.18
C ALA A 61 -10.50 -2.74 -2.49
N SER A 62 -10.05 -3.99 -2.45
CA SER A 62 -9.86 -4.79 -3.66
C SER A 62 -10.12 -6.27 -3.41
N SER A 63 -10.54 -6.96 -4.46
CA SER A 63 -10.73 -8.41 -4.46
C SER A 63 -9.38 -9.13 -4.39
N PHE A 64 -9.20 -9.93 -3.34
CA PHE A 64 -8.06 -10.80 -3.13
C PHE A 64 -8.49 -12.26 -3.31
N THR A 65 -7.80 -12.99 -4.19
CA THR A 65 -8.04 -14.42 -4.41
C THR A 65 -6.99 -15.22 -3.66
N HIS A 66 -7.44 -15.97 -2.66
CA HIS A 66 -6.62 -16.91 -1.90
C HIS A 66 -6.18 -18.09 -2.78
N ASN A 67 -5.14 -18.79 -2.34
CA ASN A 67 -4.60 -19.96 -3.07
C ASN A 67 -5.61 -21.11 -3.22
N ASP A 68 -6.66 -21.15 -2.39
CA ASP A 68 -7.77 -22.11 -2.46
C ASP A 68 -8.87 -21.70 -3.45
N GLY A 69 -8.70 -20.56 -4.14
CA GLY A 69 -9.67 -20.01 -5.10
C GLY A 69 -10.74 -19.11 -4.47
N ARG A 70 -10.78 -18.99 -3.14
CA ARG A 70 -11.74 -18.11 -2.47
C ARG A 70 -11.38 -16.65 -2.71
N THR A 71 -12.35 -15.85 -3.14
CA THR A 71 -12.17 -14.39 -3.30
C THR A 71 -12.85 -13.63 -2.17
N VAL A 72 -12.12 -12.69 -1.57
CA VAL A 72 -12.60 -11.81 -0.49
C VAL A 72 -12.21 -10.36 -0.79
N ASN A 73 -13.01 -9.39 -0.35
CA ASN A 73 -12.64 -7.97 -0.46
C ASN A 73 -11.78 -7.57 0.75
N LEU A 74 -10.58 -7.07 0.50
CA LEU A 74 -9.61 -6.66 1.53
C LEU A 74 -9.12 -5.23 1.30
N LEU A 75 -8.47 -4.68 2.31
CA LEU A 75 -7.74 -3.42 2.17
C LEU A 75 -6.33 -3.72 1.68
N GLN A 76 -5.88 -2.93 0.72
CA GLN A 76 -4.50 -2.89 0.29
C GLN A 76 -4.00 -1.46 0.16
N ALA A 77 -2.68 -1.30 0.17
CA ALA A 77 -2.01 -0.09 -0.25
C ALA A 77 -1.14 -0.43 -1.47
N ASP A 78 -1.44 0.18 -2.62
CA ASP A 78 -0.77 -0.09 -3.89
C ASP A 78 0.02 1.15 -4.36
N GLY A 79 1.21 0.94 -4.88
CA GLY A 79 2.06 2.03 -5.37
C GLY A 79 3.51 1.59 -5.49
N THR A 80 4.44 2.46 -5.13
CA THR A 80 5.89 2.18 -5.19
C THR A 80 6.58 2.39 -3.85
N ILE A 81 7.60 1.58 -3.57
CA ILE A 81 8.46 1.69 -2.39
C ILE A 81 9.87 2.08 -2.86
N PRO A 82 10.46 3.20 -2.38
CA PRO A 82 11.81 3.58 -2.73
C PRO A 82 12.83 2.65 -2.06
N ILE A 83 13.80 2.15 -2.82
CA ILE A 83 14.98 1.45 -2.33
C ILE A 83 16.24 2.14 -2.85
N VAL A 84 17.34 2.08 -2.09
CA VAL A 84 18.64 2.58 -2.53
C VAL A 84 19.50 1.41 -2.97
N PHE A 85 19.98 1.45 -4.22
CA PHE A 85 20.95 0.48 -4.74
C PHE A 85 22.03 1.23 -5.52
N GLY A 86 23.30 1.06 -5.14
CA GLY A 86 24.42 1.73 -5.81
C GLY A 86 24.29 3.25 -5.90
N ASN A 87 23.91 3.92 -4.81
CA ASN A 87 23.67 5.38 -4.75
C ASN A 87 22.51 5.91 -5.63
N VAL A 88 21.71 5.03 -6.23
CA VAL A 88 20.52 5.38 -7.01
C VAL A 88 19.26 4.94 -6.26
N VAL A 89 18.22 5.78 -6.28
CA VAL A 89 16.90 5.46 -5.72
C VAL A 89 16.04 4.81 -6.80
N TYR A 90 15.58 3.59 -6.56
CA TYR A 90 14.65 2.86 -7.40
C TYR A 90 13.27 2.80 -6.76
N ASN A 91 12.23 3.08 -7.52
CA ASN A 91 10.84 2.98 -7.08
C ASN A 91 10.29 1.61 -7.44
N ILE A 92 10.22 0.70 -6.48
CA ILE A 92 9.78 -0.68 -6.69
C ILE A 92 8.26 -0.76 -6.56
N PRO A 93 7.51 -1.15 -7.61
CA PRO A 93 6.07 -1.28 -7.50
C PRO A 93 5.69 -2.44 -6.58
N ALA A 94 4.77 -2.19 -5.65
CA ALA A 94 4.32 -3.15 -4.66
C ALA A 94 2.85 -2.94 -4.26
N SER A 95 2.19 -4.04 -3.93
CA SER A 95 0.89 -4.06 -3.25
C SER A 95 1.04 -4.66 -1.86
N ILE A 96 0.61 -3.92 -0.84
CA ILE A 96 0.62 -4.35 0.56
C ILE A 96 -0.81 -4.67 0.97
N TRP A 97 -1.11 -5.94 1.21
CA TRP A 97 -2.43 -6.45 1.56
C TRP A 97 -2.57 -6.68 3.06
N LEU A 98 -3.68 -6.20 3.63
CA LEU A 98 -4.06 -6.52 5.00
C LEU A 98 -5.00 -7.74 4.96
N LEU A 99 -4.49 -8.90 5.37
CA LEU A 99 -5.30 -10.13 5.43
C LEU A 99 -6.29 -10.09 6.61
N GLU A 100 -7.27 -10.99 6.60
CA GLU A 100 -8.40 -11.03 7.55
C GLU A 100 -7.96 -11.03 9.03
N ARG A 101 -6.81 -11.65 9.32
CA ARG A 101 -6.25 -11.74 10.68
C ARG A 101 -5.40 -10.54 11.08
N TYR A 102 -5.23 -9.52 10.24
CA TYR A 102 -4.46 -8.35 10.61
C TYR A 102 -5.11 -7.60 11.79
N PRO A 103 -4.35 -7.15 12.79
CA PRO A 103 -2.89 -7.13 12.91
C PRO A 103 -2.28 -8.34 13.66
N LEU A 104 -3.07 -9.36 14.02
CA LEU A 104 -2.56 -10.60 14.63
C LEU A 104 -1.63 -11.38 13.67
N SER A 105 -1.75 -11.12 12.37
CA SER A 105 -0.84 -11.60 11.34
C SER A 105 -0.25 -10.42 10.56
N PRO A 106 1.00 -10.53 10.09
CA PRO A 106 1.62 -9.47 9.29
C PRO A 106 0.87 -9.26 7.96
N PRO A 107 1.06 -8.11 7.31
CA PRO A 107 0.54 -7.89 5.96
C PRO A 107 1.27 -8.77 4.94
N SER A 108 0.62 -9.05 3.82
CA SER A 108 1.24 -9.72 2.67
C SER A 108 1.71 -8.67 1.66
N VAL A 109 2.97 -8.76 1.23
CA VAL A 109 3.57 -7.80 0.29
C VAL A 109 3.87 -8.53 -1.02
N PHE A 110 3.32 -8.03 -2.12
CA PHE A 110 3.57 -8.52 -3.47
C PHE A 110 4.29 -7.44 -4.26
N LEU A 111 5.30 -7.84 -5.02
CA LEU A 111 5.93 -6.96 -5.99
C LEU A 111 5.16 -7.06 -7.30
N ASN A 112 5.03 -5.93 -7.99
CA ASN A 112 4.35 -5.84 -9.28
C ASN A 112 5.39 -5.44 -10.35
N PRO A 113 6.22 -6.38 -10.84
CA PRO A 113 7.30 -6.02 -11.77
C PRO A 113 6.73 -5.36 -13.03
N THR A 114 7.24 -4.19 -13.38
CA THR A 114 6.93 -3.59 -14.68
C THR A 114 7.58 -4.40 -15.80
N ARG A 115 7.10 -4.22 -17.03
CA ARG A 115 7.65 -4.90 -18.22
C ARG A 115 9.16 -4.69 -18.37
N ASP A 116 9.69 -3.55 -17.92
CA ASP A 116 11.13 -3.26 -17.97
C ASP A 116 11.93 -4.03 -16.90
N MET A 117 11.32 -4.31 -15.73
CA MET A 117 11.95 -5.12 -14.67
C MET A 117 12.04 -6.61 -15.04
N GLN A 118 11.10 -7.13 -15.83
CA GLN A 118 11.09 -8.54 -16.25
C GLN A 118 12.14 -8.86 -17.33
N ARG A 119 12.71 -7.86 -18.00
CA ARG A 119 13.68 -8.05 -19.09
C ARG A 119 15.14 -8.06 -18.66
N SER A 120 15.43 -8.09 -17.36
CA SER A 120 16.82 -8.09 -16.87
C SER A 120 17.07 -9.29 -15.95
N PRO A 121 17.59 -10.42 -16.47
CA PRO A 121 18.16 -11.48 -15.64
C PRO A 121 19.47 -11.08 -14.95
N SER A 122 19.97 -9.86 -15.13
CA SER A 122 21.35 -9.49 -14.78
C SER A 122 21.40 -8.26 -13.89
N LEU A 123 21.39 -8.47 -12.57
CA LEU A 123 21.90 -7.49 -11.59
C LEU A 123 23.39 -7.69 -11.29
N LEU A 124 24.12 -8.44 -12.12
CA LEU A 124 25.57 -8.49 -12.06
C LEU A 124 26.14 -7.51 -13.09
N PRO A 125 26.82 -6.43 -12.67
CA PRO A 125 27.65 -5.70 -13.60
C PRO A 125 28.72 -6.66 -14.13
N SER A 126 28.78 -6.83 -15.44
CA SER A 126 29.93 -7.41 -16.12
C SER A 126 31.15 -6.56 -15.74
N LYS A 127 31.98 -7.09 -14.83
CA LYS A 127 33.27 -6.51 -14.47
C LYS A 127 34.18 -6.53 -15.73
N PRO A 128 35.00 -5.49 -15.97
CA PRO A 128 35.72 -5.27 -17.23
C PRO A 128 36.62 -6.43 -17.64
#